data_AF-A0A453CCH5-F1
#
_entry.id   AF-A0A453CCH5-F1
#
_cell.length_a   1.000
_cell.length_b   1.000
_cell.length_c   1.000
_cell.angle_alpha   90.00
_cell.angle_beta   90.00
_cell.angle_gamma   90.00
#
_symmetry.space_group_name_H-M   'P 1'
#
loop_
_entity.id
_entity.type
_entity.pdbx_description
1 polymer ?
#
loop_
_entity_poly.entity_id
_entity_poly.type
_entity_poly.pdbx_seq_one_letter_code
_entity_poly.pdbx_strand_id
1 'polypeptide(L)'
;MCLVGFHRYIVDTLTSGPLAETKERQKDEFDPPSEVRALIEGQFMSMRGHAERCGLPVPPKRIIATGGASSNQAILKTLASVFGCPVYTVQRPDSASLGAALRAAHGWLCKKQGEFVPISRVYSGGSDRTSLSMKLAVPFGGCEGDDELLNKYTLLVEKRLEIEQKLVERFGRVK
;
A
#
# COMPACT_ATOMS: atom_id res chain seq x y z
N MET A 1 9.63 -14.43 -16.24
CA MET A 1 9.09 -15.14 -15.06
C MET A 1 10.29 -15.55 -14.21
N CYS A 2 10.58 -14.83 -13.13
CA CYS A 2 11.74 -15.16 -12.28
C CYS A 2 11.52 -16.52 -11.61
N LEU A 3 12.45 -17.44 -11.81
CA LEU A 3 12.45 -18.85 -11.35
C LEU A 3 12.74 -18.99 -9.84
N VAL A 4 12.19 -18.10 -9.00
CA VAL A 4 12.58 -18.06 -7.57
C VAL A 4 11.60 -18.84 -6.67
N GLY A 5 10.47 -19.32 -7.21
CA GLY A 5 9.52 -20.15 -6.44
C GLY A 5 8.81 -19.38 -5.32
N PHE A 6 8.22 -20.11 -4.38
CA PHE A 6 7.52 -19.55 -3.21
C PHE A 6 8.31 -19.84 -1.93
N HIS A 7 8.50 -18.83 -1.09
CA HIS A 7 9.16 -18.98 0.20
C HIS A 7 8.26 -18.44 1.31
N ARG A 8 8.00 -19.28 2.32
CA ARG A 8 7.11 -18.95 3.43
C ARG A 8 7.94 -18.79 4.70
N TYR A 9 7.69 -17.70 5.42
CA TYR A 9 8.38 -17.38 6.65
C TYR A 9 7.38 -17.03 7.75
N ILE A 10 7.61 -17.58 8.93
CA ILE A 10 6.99 -17.13 10.18
C ILE A 10 7.99 -16.23 10.87
N VAL A 11 7.55 -15.06 11.31
CA VAL A 11 8.37 -14.14 12.09
C VAL A 11 7.82 -14.11 13.51
N ASP A 12 8.60 -14.61 14.46
CA ASP A 12 8.27 -14.54 15.87
C ASP A 12 8.84 -13.24 16.45
N THR A 13 8.02 -12.50 17.18
CA THR A 13 8.45 -11.33 17.96
C THR A 13 8.76 -11.81 19.38
N LEU A 14 10.04 -11.84 19.77
CA LEU A 14 10.50 -12.42 21.03
C LEU A 14 10.24 -11.52 22.24
N THR A 15 10.12 -10.21 22.03
CA THR A 15 9.86 -9.20 23.06
C THR A 15 8.94 -8.11 22.52
N SER A 16 8.10 -7.51 23.37
CA SER A 16 7.24 -6.37 23.02
C SER A 16 7.96 -5.05 23.30
N GLY A 17 8.15 -4.20 22.29
CA GLY A 17 8.71 -2.86 22.44
C GLY A 17 9.68 -2.43 21.33
N PRO A 18 10.34 -1.26 21.46
CA PRO A 18 11.28 -0.71 20.46
C PRO A 18 12.56 -1.55 20.26
N LEU A 19 12.85 -2.46 21.18
CA LEU A 19 14.01 -3.37 21.18
C LEU A 19 13.55 -4.82 20.90
N ALA A 20 12.41 -4.99 20.24
CA ALA A 20 11.85 -6.28 19.92
C ALA A 20 12.76 -7.05 18.96
N GLU A 21 13.34 -8.15 19.43
CA GLU A 21 14.05 -9.07 18.54
C GLU A 21 13.04 -9.88 17.73
N THR A 22 13.25 -9.91 16.41
CA THR A 22 12.44 -10.70 15.49
C THR A 22 13.26 -11.85 14.92
N LYS A 23 12.72 -13.07 14.99
CA LYS A 23 13.36 -14.27 14.45
C LYS A 23 12.49 -14.87 13.36
N GLU A 24 13.07 -15.07 12.18
CA GLU A 24 12.40 -15.74 11.07
C GLU A 24 12.61 -17.26 11.10
N ARG A 25 11.57 -18.00 10.73
CA ARG A 25 11.59 -19.45 10.51
C ARG A 25 10.95 -19.75 9.16
N GLN A 26 11.68 -20.45 8.29
CA GLN A 26 11.13 -20.91 7.02
C GLN A 26 10.16 -22.07 7.27
N LYS A 27 9.06 -22.11 6.51
CA LYS A 27 8.10 -23.21 6.51
C LYS A 27 7.85 -23.67 5.08
N ASP A 28 7.53 -24.95 4.91
CA ASP A 28 7.22 -25.47 3.57
C ASP A 28 5.80 -25.13 3.15
N GLU A 29 4.85 -25.12 4.09
CA GLU A 29 3.42 -24.93 3.81
C GLU A 29 2.67 -24.19 4.93
N PHE A 30 1.72 -23.35 4.55
CA PHE A 30 0.72 -22.78 5.46
C PHE A 30 -0.66 -23.37 5.20
N ASP A 31 -1.52 -23.32 6.22
CA ASP A 31 -2.94 -23.53 6.00
C ASP A 31 -3.49 -22.45 5.03
N PRO A 32 -4.55 -22.72 4.26
CA PRO A 32 -5.02 -21.80 3.22
C PRO A 32 -5.35 -20.37 3.74
N PRO A 33 -6.00 -20.19 4.90
CA PRO A 33 -6.20 -18.86 5.48
C PRO A 33 -4.89 -18.10 5.76
N SER A 34 -3.90 -18.76 6.38
CA SER A 34 -2.60 -18.16 6.67
C SER A 34 -1.83 -17.81 5.38
N GLU A 35 -1.93 -18.64 4.35
CA GLU A 35 -1.32 -18.37 3.05
C GLU A 35 -1.86 -17.09 2.40
N VAL A 36 -3.19 -16.94 2.37
CA VAL A 36 -3.84 -15.73 1.82
C VAL A 36 -3.44 -14.50 2.63
N ARG A 37 -3.44 -14.59 3.96
CA ARG A 37 -3.04 -13.47 4.82
C ARG A 37 -1.59 -13.08 4.61
N ALA A 38 -0.68 -14.05 4.55
CA ALA A 38 0.75 -13.83 4.33
C ALA A 38 1.03 -13.17 2.97
N LEU A 39 0.28 -13.55 1.93
CA LEU A 39 0.37 -12.92 0.61
C LEU A 39 -0.03 -11.44 0.65
N ILE A 40 -1.16 -11.12 1.29
CA ILE A 40 -1.68 -9.74 1.35
C ILE A 40 -0.79 -8.86 2.25
N GLU A 41 -0.50 -9.30 3.48
CA GLU A 41 0.39 -8.57 4.38
C GLU A 41 1.77 -8.42 3.74
N GLY A 42 2.28 -9.50 3.13
CA GLY A 42 3.54 -9.50 2.44
C GLY A 42 3.64 -8.48 1.31
N GLN A 43 2.60 -8.35 0.49
CA GLN A 43 2.57 -7.36 -0.58
C GLN A 43 2.64 -5.93 -0.01
N PHE A 44 1.85 -5.64 1.04
CA PHE A 44 1.83 -4.30 1.64
C PHE A 44 3.11 -3.96 2.38
N MET A 45 3.75 -4.92 3.06
CA MET A 45 5.04 -4.69 3.71
C MET A 45 6.13 -4.37 2.68
N SER A 46 6.13 -5.07 1.53
CA SER A 46 7.05 -4.77 0.42
C SER A 46 6.79 -3.38 -0.17
N MET A 47 5.52 -3.02 -0.38
CA MET A 47 5.15 -1.67 -0.83
C MET A 47 5.56 -0.58 0.16
N ARG A 48 5.38 -0.80 1.46
CA ARG A 48 5.80 0.14 2.51
C ARG A 48 7.32 0.31 2.53
N GLY A 49 8.07 -0.78 2.54
CA GLY A 49 9.53 -0.72 2.51
C GLY A 49 10.08 -0.06 1.24
N HIS A 50 9.43 -0.26 0.10
CA HIS A 50 9.76 0.46 -1.13
C HIS A 50 9.46 1.97 -1.01
N ALA A 51 8.30 2.35 -0.47
CA ALA A 51 7.94 3.75 -0.24
C ALA A 51 8.95 4.47 0.66
N GLU A 52 9.37 3.82 1.75
CA GLU A 52 10.40 4.33 2.66
C GLU A 52 11.74 4.58 1.93
N ARG A 53 12.19 3.60 1.12
CA ARG A 53 13.41 3.72 0.30
C ARG A 53 13.31 4.83 -0.74
N CYS A 54 12.11 5.14 -1.24
CA CYS A 54 11.87 6.26 -2.13
C CYS A 54 11.79 7.63 -1.42
N GLY A 55 11.97 7.68 -0.10
CA GLY A 55 11.92 8.91 0.69
C GLY A 55 10.49 9.40 0.98
N LEU A 56 9.49 8.54 0.85
CA LEU A 56 8.13 8.88 1.27
C LEU A 56 8.02 8.86 2.80
N PRO A 57 7.24 9.78 3.40
CA PRO A 57 7.06 9.81 4.85
C PRO A 57 6.32 8.55 5.33
N VAL A 58 6.82 7.97 6.41
CA VAL A 58 6.16 6.85 7.11
C VAL A 58 5.97 7.18 8.60
N PRO A 59 4.73 7.06 9.13
CA PRO A 59 3.51 6.78 8.39
C PRO A 59 3.10 7.96 7.47
N PRO A 60 2.48 7.71 6.30
CA PRO A 60 1.95 8.77 5.46
C PRO A 60 0.69 9.39 6.08
N LYS A 61 0.30 10.59 5.64
CA LYS A 61 -0.91 11.26 6.16
C LYS A 61 -2.21 10.49 5.86
N ARG A 62 -2.28 9.85 4.69
CA ARG A 62 -3.41 9.03 4.25
C ARG A 62 -3.01 8.19 3.03
N ILE A 63 -3.74 7.11 2.79
CA ILE A 63 -3.68 6.34 1.55
C ILE A 63 -5.00 6.47 0.80
N ILE A 64 -4.93 6.59 -0.53
CA ILE A 64 -6.11 6.53 -1.40
C ILE A 64 -6.03 5.21 -2.17
N ALA A 65 -6.81 4.23 -1.76
CA ALA A 65 -6.92 2.95 -2.42
C ALA A 65 -7.83 3.09 -3.65
N THR A 66 -7.33 2.63 -4.81
CA THR A 66 -8.07 2.60 -6.07
C THR A 66 -7.94 1.20 -6.71
N GLY A 67 -8.67 0.93 -7.81
CA GLY A 67 -8.69 -0.38 -8.46
C GLY A 67 -9.62 -1.39 -7.80
N GLY A 68 -9.79 -2.58 -8.39
CA GLY A 68 -10.80 -3.55 -7.96
C GLY A 68 -10.64 -4.06 -6.51
N ALA A 69 -9.40 -4.23 -6.04
CA ALA A 69 -9.11 -4.69 -4.68
C ALA A 69 -9.57 -3.70 -3.59
N SER A 70 -9.78 -2.42 -3.93
CA SER A 70 -10.29 -1.39 -3.02
C SER A 70 -11.75 -1.62 -2.59
N SER A 71 -12.46 -2.57 -3.21
CA SER A 71 -13.79 -3.00 -2.77
C SER A 71 -13.74 -3.94 -1.55
N ASN A 72 -12.58 -4.52 -1.24
CA ASN A 72 -12.45 -5.51 -0.17
C ASN A 72 -12.01 -4.85 1.14
N GLN A 73 -12.92 -4.77 2.10
CA GLN A 73 -12.67 -4.14 3.39
C GLN A 73 -11.57 -4.81 4.21
N ALA A 74 -11.39 -6.13 4.11
CA ALA A 74 -10.33 -6.83 4.83
C ALA A 74 -8.94 -6.41 4.31
N ILE A 75 -8.79 -6.33 2.99
CA ILE A 75 -7.57 -5.84 2.34
C ILE A 75 -7.28 -4.40 2.76
N LEU A 76 -8.29 -3.52 2.78
CA LEU A 76 -8.13 -2.12 3.21
C LEU A 76 -7.72 -1.99 4.68
N LYS A 77 -8.25 -2.85 5.56
CA LYS A 77 -7.86 -2.88 6.97
C LYS A 77 -6.40 -3.28 7.13
N THR A 78 -5.97 -4.35 6.45
CA THR A 78 -4.57 -4.76 6.45
C THR A 78 -3.66 -3.66 5.91
N LEU A 79 -4.06 -2.97 4.85
CA LEU A 79 -3.31 -1.83 4.30
C LEU A 79 -3.16 -0.70 5.33
N ALA A 80 -4.24 -0.33 6.02
CA ALA A 80 -4.22 0.69 7.07
C ALA A 80 -3.27 0.30 8.21
N SER A 81 -3.35 -0.95 8.67
CA SER A 81 -2.51 -1.45 9.75
C SER A 81 -1.03 -1.53 9.38
N VAL A 82 -0.70 -1.98 8.17
CA VAL A 82 0.69 -2.08 7.70
C VAL A 82 1.33 -0.71 7.53
N PHE A 83 0.59 0.28 6.99
CA PHE A 83 1.11 1.63 6.75
C PHE A 83 0.95 2.59 7.94
N GLY A 84 0.12 2.24 8.91
CA GLY A 84 -0.15 3.08 10.07
C GLY A 84 -0.89 4.37 9.75
N CYS A 85 -1.84 4.34 8.81
CA CYS A 85 -2.53 5.56 8.37
C CYS A 85 -3.97 5.29 7.88
N PRO A 86 -4.84 6.31 7.88
CA PRO A 86 -6.21 6.16 7.39
C PRO A 86 -6.24 5.90 5.88
N VAL A 87 -7.12 4.99 5.47
CA VAL A 87 -7.32 4.59 4.08
C VAL A 87 -8.65 5.13 3.56
N TYR A 88 -8.58 5.80 2.42
CA TYR A 88 -9.69 6.37 1.68
C TYR A 88 -9.91 5.57 0.40
N THR A 89 -11.15 5.54 -0.07
CA THR A 89 -11.52 4.99 -1.37
C THR A 89 -12.21 6.07 -2.19
N VAL A 90 -12.23 5.87 -3.51
CA VAL A 90 -12.97 6.70 -4.45
C VAL A 90 -14.18 5.93 -4.98
N GLN A 91 -15.27 6.62 -5.33
CA GLN A 91 -16.50 5.95 -5.75
C GLN A 91 -16.36 5.07 -7.01
N ARG A 92 -15.39 5.37 -7.88
CA ARG A 92 -15.12 4.57 -9.08
C ARG A 92 -13.79 3.82 -8.95
N PRO A 93 -13.77 2.48 -8.99
CA PRO A 93 -12.54 1.71 -8.94
C PRO A 93 -11.65 1.94 -10.17
N ASP A 94 -12.21 2.34 -11.32
CA ASP A 94 -11.50 2.60 -12.59
C ASP A 94 -10.82 3.97 -12.63
N SER A 95 -9.93 4.24 -11.67
CA SER A 95 -9.19 5.49 -11.54
C SER A 95 -8.33 5.80 -12.76
N ALA A 96 -7.76 4.78 -13.41
CA ALA A 96 -6.93 4.93 -14.61
C ALA A 96 -7.72 5.51 -15.79
N SER A 97 -8.90 4.96 -16.09
CA SER A 97 -9.78 5.44 -17.16
C SER A 97 -10.28 6.87 -16.89
N LEU A 98 -10.61 7.17 -15.63
CA LEU A 98 -10.98 8.53 -15.21
C LEU A 98 -9.81 9.51 -15.40
N GLY A 99 -8.60 9.12 -15.01
CA GLY A 99 -7.39 9.92 -15.21
C GLY A 99 -7.12 10.21 -16.70
N ALA A 100 -7.29 9.22 -17.57
CA ALA A 100 -7.15 9.39 -19.01
C ALA A 100 -8.18 10.38 -19.58
N ALA A 101 -9.45 10.26 -19.18
CA ALA A 101 -10.51 11.18 -19.57
C ALA A 101 -10.23 12.63 -19.11
N LEU A 102 -9.76 12.81 -17.87
CA LEU A 102 -9.37 14.12 -17.35
C LEU A 102 -8.19 14.73 -18.12
N ARG A 103 -7.19 13.92 -18.48
CA ARG A 103 -6.06 14.37 -19.30
C ARG A 103 -6.47 14.74 -20.72
N ALA A 104 -7.41 14.00 -21.33
CA ALA A 104 -7.96 14.34 -22.64
C ALA A 104 -8.76 15.66 -22.60
N ALA A 105 -9.61 15.84 -21.59
CA ALA A 105 -10.34 17.09 -21.36
C ALA A 105 -9.40 18.28 -21.14
N HIS A 106 -8.33 18.08 -20.38
CA HIS A 106 -7.27 19.08 -20.17
C HIS A 106 -6.58 19.48 -21.48
N GLY A 107 -6.19 18.51 -22.30
CA GLY A 107 -5.59 18.78 -23.61
C GLY A 107 -6.53 19.56 -24.55
N TRP A 108 -7.82 19.22 -24.55
CA TRP A 108 -8.83 19.98 -25.31
C TRP A 108 -8.96 21.42 -24.81
N LEU A 109 -8.96 21.63 -23.49
CA LEU A 109 -9.06 22.97 -22.90
C LEU A 109 -7.86 23.84 -23.25
N CYS A 110 -6.63 23.30 -23.16
CA CYS A 110 -5.42 23.99 -23.58
C CYS A 110 -5.47 24.35 -25.08
N LYS A 111 -5.90 23.42 -25.94
CA LYS A 111 -6.07 23.69 -27.38
C LYS A 111 -7.08 24.82 -27.63
N LYS A 112 -8.18 24.86 -26.88
CA LYS A 112 -9.22 25.88 -27.01
C LYS A 112 -8.74 27.27 -26.58
N GLN A 113 -7.93 27.36 -25.53
CA GLN A 113 -7.39 28.63 -25.02
C GLN A 113 -6.12 29.09 -25.75
N GLY A 114 -5.47 28.20 -26.50
CA GLY A 114 -4.20 28.49 -27.19
C GLY A 114 -3.00 28.56 -26.24
N GLU A 115 -3.18 28.19 -24.97
CA GLU A 115 -2.14 28.23 -23.94
C GLU A 115 -2.30 27.09 -22.92
N PHE A 116 -1.29 26.91 -22.07
CA PHE A 116 -1.37 25.95 -20.97
C PHE A 116 -2.35 26.44 -19.91
N VAL A 117 -3.32 25.59 -19.56
CA VAL A 117 -4.28 25.86 -18.50
C VAL A 117 -3.97 24.97 -17.30
N PRO A 118 -3.99 25.47 -16.05
CA PRO A 118 -3.84 24.59 -14.89
C PRO A 118 -4.91 23.49 -14.83
N ILE A 119 -4.51 22.26 -14.48
CA ILE A 119 -5.42 21.09 -14.42
C ILE A 119 -6.63 21.33 -13.51
N SER A 120 -6.48 22.18 -12.49
CA SER A 120 -7.56 22.59 -11.59
C SER A 120 -8.76 23.19 -12.30
N ARG A 121 -8.55 23.83 -13.46
CA ARG A 121 -9.62 24.40 -14.28
C ARG A 121 -10.53 23.35 -14.91
N VAL A 122 -10.07 22.10 -15.03
CA VAL A 122 -10.87 21.00 -15.59
C VAL A 122 -12.00 20.59 -14.65
N TYR A 123 -11.81 20.73 -13.33
CA TYR A 123 -12.77 20.28 -12.31
C TYR A 123 -13.31 21.40 -11.41
N SER A 124 -12.86 22.64 -11.56
CA SER A 124 -13.33 23.79 -10.77
C SER A 124 -14.77 24.25 -11.06
N GLY A 125 -15.44 23.67 -12.07
CA GLY A 125 -16.84 23.97 -12.41
C GLY A 125 -17.86 22.92 -11.96
N GLY A 126 -17.42 21.82 -11.33
CA GLY A 126 -18.30 20.72 -10.91
C GLY A 126 -18.53 20.72 -9.41
N SER A 127 -19.77 20.99 -8.99
CA SER A 127 -20.31 20.77 -7.64
C SER A 127 -19.98 19.38 -7.07
N ASP A 128 -20.11 19.20 -5.76
CA ASP A 128 -19.88 18.02 -4.87
C ASP A 128 -20.31 16.60 -5.34
N ARG A 129 -20.76 16.43 -6.58
CA ARG A 129 -21.16 15.17 -7.23
C ARG A 129 -20.14 14.62 -8.23
N THR A 130 -18.88 15.03 -8.15
CA THR A 130 -17.83 14.45 -9.00
C THR A 130 -17.45 13.05 -8.52
N SER A 131 -17.10 12.15 -9.44
CA SER A 131 -16.55 10.82 -9.13
C SER A 131 -15.17 10.86 -8.44
N LEU A 132 -14.69 12.07 -8.12
CA LEU A 132 -13.44 12.38 -7.42
C LEU A 132 -13.63 12.48 -5.89
N SER A 133 -14.87 12.38 -5.40
CA SER A 133 -15.11 12.39 -3.96
C SER A 133 -14.45 11.17 -3.29
N MET A 134 -13.67 11.46 -2.27
CA MET A 134 -13.01 10.45 -1.44
C MET A 134 -13.88 10.15 -0.23
N LYS A 135 -14.03 8.86 0.08
CA LYS A 135 -14.72 8.38 1.28
C LYS A 135 -13.71 7.72 2.20
N LEU A 136 -13.71 8.08 3.47
CA LEU A 136 -12.94 7.35 4.48
C LEU A 136 -13.46 5.91 4.55
N ALA A 137 -12.60 4.94 4.29
CA ALA A 137 -12.94 3.53 4.29
C ALA A 137 -12.44 2.80 5.54
N VAL A 138 -11.24 3.15 6.01
CA VAL A 138 -10.65 2.61 7.25
C VAL A 138 -9.98 3.75 8.02
N PRO A 139 -10.43 4.07 9.25
CA PRO A 139 -9.71 4.98 10.13
C PRO A 139 -8.46 4.31 10.73
N PHE A 140 -7.47 5.09 11.13
CA PHE A 140 -6.27 4.64 11.87
C PHE A 140 -5.68 5.80 12.68
N GLY A 141 -5.09 5.52 13.84
CA GLY A 141 -4.37 6.48 14.69
C GLY A 141 -5.26 7.14 15.75
N GLY A 142 -6.36 6.50 16.12
CA GLY A 142 -7.32 7.04 17.09
C GLY A 142 -8.00 5.98 17.97
N CYS A 143 -7.63 4.71 17.81
CA CYS A 143 -8.12 3.59 18.61
C CYS A 143 -7.02 3.05 19.52
N GLU A 144 -7.39 2.52 20.68
CA GLU A 144 -6.45 1.80 21.55
C GLU A 144 -5.84 0.62 20.79
N GLY A 145 -4.50 0.54 20.80
CA GLY A 145 -3.74 -0.53 20.12
C GLY A 145 -3.23 -0.19 18.71
N ASP A 146 -3.63 0.94 18.11
CA ASP A 146 -3.12 1.35 16.79
C ASP A 146 -1.59 1.55 16.81
N ASP A 147 -1.06 2.17 17.86
CA ASP A 147 0.38 2.39 18.01
C ASP A 147 1.16 1.07 18.20
N GLU A 148 0.61 0.14 18.96
CA GLU A 148 1.20 -1.20 19.14
C GLU A 148 1.22 -1.97 17.81
N LEU A 149 0.12 -1.89 17.07
CA LEU A 149 -0.01 -2.53 15.77
C LEU A 149 0.96 -1.92 14.74
N LEU A 150 1.12 -0.60 14.74
CA LEU A 150 2.09 0.11 13.90
C LEU A 150 3.51 -0.32 14.25
N ASN A 151 3.87 -0.36 15.54
CA ASN A 151 5.19 -0.81 15.99
C ASN A 151 5.47 -2.26 15.55
N LYS A 152 4.48 -3.14 15.70
CA LYS A 152 4.58 -4.52 15.24
C LYS A 152 4.83 -4.62 13.73
N TYR A 153 4.06 -3.90 12.92
CA TYR A 153 4.24 -3.93 11.46
C TYR A 153 5.55 -3.26 11.03
N THR A 154 6.04 -2.25 11.75
CA THR A 154 7.36 -1.66 11.48
C THR A 154 8.46 -2.71 11.59
N LEU A 155 8.47 -3.49 12.68
CA LEU A 155 9.43 -4.59 12.88
C LEU A 155 9.29 -5.68 11.81
N LEU A 156 8.06 -6.02 11.43
CA LEU A 156 7.80 -7.02 10.39
C LEU A 156 8.25 -6.55 9.00
N VAL A 157 8.13 -5.25 8.69
CA VAL A 157 8.61 -4.65 7.43
C VAL A 157 10.12 -4.73 7.37
N GLU A 158 10.83 -4.34 8.42
CA GLU A 158 12.29 -4.46 8.50
C GLU A 158 12.73 -5.90 8.26
N LYS A 159 12.14 -6.86 8.99
CA LYS A 159 12.46 -8.28 8.82
C LYS A 159 12.13 -8.80 7.42
N ARG A 160 11.02 -8.36 6.83
CA ARG A 160 10.65 -8.71 5.45
C ARG A 160 11.70 -8.23 4.46
N LEU A 161 12.19 -7.01 4.59
CA LEU A 161 13.22 -6.47 3.71
C LEU A 161 14.55 -7.22 3.84
N GLU A 162 14.93 -7.64 5.05
CA GLU A 162 16.08 -8.52 5.27
C GLU A 162 15.90 -9.88 4.57
N ILE A 163 14.73 -10.51 4.70
CA ILE A 163 14.43 -11.78 4.04
C ILE A 163 14.50 -11.64 2.52
N GLU A 164 13.92 -10.57 1.95
CA GLU A 164 14.01 -10.26 0.53
C GLU A 164 15.47 -10.13 0.07
N GLN A 165 16.30 -9.41 0.83
CA GLN A 165 17.71 -9.25 0.52
C GLN A 165 18.45 -10.60 0.52
N LYS A 166 18.23 -11.45 1.54
CA LYS A 166 18.81 -12.81 1.60
C LYS A 166 18.39 -13.67 0.41
N LEU A 167 17.12 -13.57 -0.01
CA LEU A 167 16.62 -14.31 -1.19
C LEU A 167 17.24 -13.80 -2.49
N VAL A 168 17.43 -12.49 -2.62
CA VAL A 168 18.12 -11.88 -3.77
C VAL A 168 19.59 -12.30 -3.80
N GLU A 169 20.28 -12.36 -2.67
CA GLU A 169 21.67 -12.85 -2.61
C GLU A 169 21.79 -14.33 -2.96
N ARG A 170 20.83 -15.14 -2.51
CA ARG A 170 20.84 -16.60 -2.73
C ARG A 170 20.40 -17.02 -4.13
N PHE A 171 19.39 -16.34 -4.69
CA PHE A 171 18.73 -16.74 -5.94
C PHE A 171 18.73 -15.66 -7.01
N GLY A 172 19.14 -14.44 -6.68
CA GLY A 172 19.30 -13.38 -7.65
C GLY A 172 20.37 -13.77 -8.67
N ARG A 173 20.15 -13.36 -9.91
CA ARG A 173 21.17 -13.49 -10.95
C ARG A 173 22.32 -12.57 -10.56
N VAL A 174 23.42 -13.16 -10.09
CA VAL A 174 24.72 -12.48 -10.03
C VAL A 174 25.00 -12.01 -11.46
N LYS A 175 25.12 -10.70 -11.66
CA LYS A 175 25.62 -10.16 -12.92
C LYS A 175 27.13 -10.36 -13.00
#